data_AF-A0A4S4LQR0-F1
#
_entry.id   AF-A0A4S4LQR0-F1
#
_cell.length_a   1.000
_cell.length_b   1.000
_cell.length_c   1.000
_cell.angle_alpha   90.00
_cell.angle_beta   90.00
_cell.angle_gamma   90.00
#
_symmetry.space_group_name_H-M   'P 1'
#
loop_
_entity.id
_entity.type
_entity.pdbx_description
1 polymer ?
#
loop_
_entity_poly.entity_id
_entity_poly.type
_entity_poly.pdbx_seq_one_letter_code
_entity_poly.pdbx_strand_id
1 'polypeptide(L)'
;MFDMINIFEVFLPQLLRYPNPNDPLNGEAAALLMRHPKEYDAKVKEYVQRFATKEAADHAAPGEEEDADEEMSEIGSISGDET
;
A
#
# COMPACT_ATOMS: atom_id res chain seq x y z
N MET A 1 16.71 -23.45 15.51
CA MET A 1 15.40 -23.88 14.98
C MET A 1 14.62 -22.60 14.73
N PHE A 2 13.96 -22.44 13.59
CA PHE A 2 13.16 -21.24 13.31
C PHE A 2 11.73 -21.48 13.76
N ASP A 3 11.27 -20.71 14.73
CA ASP A 3 9.87 -20.70 15.15
C ASP A 3 9.02 -19.83 14.23
N MET A 4 7.75 -20.19 14.05
CA MET A 4 6.81 -19.43 13.21
C MET A 4 6.63 -17.98 13.68
N ILE A 5 6.80 -17.73 14.98
CA ILE A 5 6.76 -16.38 15.55
C ILE A 5 7.84 -15.47 14.94
N ASN A 6 8.99 -16.04 14.55
CA ASN A 6 10.08 -15.28 13.94
C ASN A 6 9.69 -14.66 12.59
N ILE A 7 8.66 -15.18 11.90
CA ILE A 7 8.16 -14.58 10.65
C ILE A 7 7.72 -13.14 10.90
N PHE A 8 6.95 -12.93 11.96
CA PHE A 8 6.38 -11.62 12.30
C PHE A 8 7.33 -10.75 13.12
N GLU A 9 8.13 -11.36 14.01
CA GLU A 9 9.02 -10.61 14.90
C GLU A 9 10.36 -10.25 14.26
N VAL A 10 10.84 -11.04 13.30
CA VAL A 10 12.18 -10.89 12.71
C VAL A 10 12.13 -10.75 11.20
N PHE A 11 11.59 -11.73 10.47
CA PHE A 11 11.76 -11.79 9.02
C PHE A 11 11.04 -10.65 8.28
N LEU A 12 9.75 -10.43 8.53
CA LEU A 12 8.97 -9.39 7.85
C LEU A 12 9.48 -7.98 8.18
N PRO A 13 9.76 -7.61 9.45
CA PRO A 13 10.33 -6.30 9.76
C PRO A 13 11.69 -6.05 9.09
N GLN A 14 12.56 -7.06 9.03
CA GLN A 14 13.85 -6.91 8.34
C GLN A 14 13.68 -6.77 6.83
N LEU A 15 12.81 -7.57 6.21
CA LEU A 15 12.56 -7.53 4.77
C LEU A 15 11.97 -6.18 4.33
N LEU A 16 10.99 -5.66 5.08
CA LEU A 16 10.37 -4.36 4.77
C LEU A 16 11.35 -3.20 4.94
N ARG A 17 12.31 -3.32 5.86
CA ARG A 17 13.34 -2.29 6.05
C ARG A 17 14.45 -2.36 5.01
N TYR A 18 14.79 -3.56 4.54
CA TYR A 18 15.86 -3.78 3.58
C TYR A 18 15.40 -4.76 2.49
N PRO A 19 14.69 -4.27 1.46
CA PRO A 19 14.27 -5.08 0.33
C PRO A 19 15.51 -5.63 -0.41
N ASN A 20 15.39 -6.81 -1.03
CA ASN A 20 16.42 -7.33 -1.92
C ASN A 20 16.16 -6.86 -3.37
N PRO A 21 16.97 -5.93 -3.92
CA PRO A 21 16.76 -5.41 -5.29
C PRO A 21 17.34 -6.31 -6.38
N ASN A 22 18.15 -7.32 -6.03
CA ASN A 22 18.86 -8.16 -7.01
C ASN A 22 17.97 -9.22 -7.66
N ASP A 23 16.85 -9.57 -7.03
CA ASP A 23 15.84 -10.50 -7.57
C ASP A 23 14.43 -10.05 -7.16
N PRO A 24 13.91 -8.98 -7.79
CA PRO A 24 12.67 -8.37 -7.34
C PRO A 24 11.45 -9.06 -7.93
N LEU A 25 10.49 -9.44 -7.08
CA LEU A 25 9.17 -9.86 -7.53
C LEU A 25 8.39 -8.69 -8.15
N ASN A 26 8.55 -7.48 -7.60
CA ASN A 26 8.01 -6.24 -8.16
C ASN A 26 9.14 -5.39 -8.73
N GLY A 27 9.38 -5.53 -10.04
CA GLY A 27 10.44 -4.82 -10.74
C GLY A 27 10.27 -3.30 -10.76
N GLU A 28 9.04 -2.78 -10.76
CA GLU A 28 8.77 -1.34 -10.71
C GLU A 28 9.18 -0.74 -9.37
N ALA A 29 8.79 -1.38 -8.27
CA ALA A 29 9.16 -0.98 -6.92
C ALA A 29 10.68 -1.01 -6.72
N ALA A 30 11.35 -2.06 -7.22
CA ALA A 30 12.81 -2.18 -7.14
C ALA A 30 13.53 -1.11 -7.96
N ALA A 31 13.09 -0.83 -9.18
CA ALA A 31 13.65 0.24 -10.01
C ALA A 31 13.45 1.61 -9.36
N LEU A 32 12.28 1.86 -8.77
CA LEU A 32 11.99 3.10 -8.06
C LEU A 32 12.86 3.27 -6.82
N LEU A 33 13.03 2.20 -6.03
CA LEU A 33 13.92 2.20 -4.85
C LEU A 33 15.38 2.50 -5.24
N MET A 34 15.88 1.88 -6.32
CA MET A 34 17.26 2.06 -6.76
C MET A 34 17.55 3.44 -7.36
N ARG A 35 16.60 4.02 -8.09
CA ARG A 35 16.79 5.29 -8.81
C ARG A 35 16.32 6.51 -8.03
N HIS A 36 15.19 6.39 -7.32
CA HIS A 36 14.47 7.49 -6.66
C HIS A 36 13.99 7.07 -5.25
N PRO A 37 14.89 6.84 -4.28
CA PRO A 37 14.52 6.30 -2.97
C PRO A 37 13.53 7.18 -2.20
N LYS A 38 13.59 8.51 -2.35
CA LYS A 38 12.62 9.42 -1.70
C LYS A 38 11.20 9.29 -2.27
N GLU A 39 11.09 9.06 -3.57
CA GLU A 39 9.79 8.86 -4.24
C GLU A 39 9.21 7.49 -3.89
N TYR A 40 10.08 6.47 -3.78
CA TYR A 40 9.69 5.17 -3.24
C TYR A 40 9.09 5.31 -1.84
N ASP A 41 9.76 6.01 -0.92
CA ASP A 41 9.25 6.23 0.45
C ASP A 41 7.90 6.95 0.47
N ALA A 42 7.71 7.95 -0.41
CA ALA A 42 6.44 8.66 -0.53
C ALA A 42 5.33 7.75 -1.07
N LYS A 43 5.62 6.98 -2.12
CA LYS A 43 4.68 6.02 -2.72
C LYS A 43 4.28 4.92 -1.74
N VAL A 44 5.24 4.40 -0.95
CA VAL A 44 4.95 3.41 0.10
C VAL A 44 4.02 4.01 1.16
N LYS A 45 4.27 5.24 1.62
CA LYS A 45 3.39 5.91 2.61
C LYS A 45 1.96 6.11 2.07
N GLU A 46 1.84 6.53 0.82
CA GLU A 46 0.54 6.67 0.15
C GLU A 46 -0.20 5.32 0.09
N TYR A 47 0.50 4.25 -0.30
CA TYR A 47 -0.08 2.91 -0.38
C TYR A 47 -0.49 2.39 1.00
N VAL A 48 0.29 2.65 2.04
CA VAL A 48 -0.08 2.28 3.41
C VAL A 48 -1.36 3.01 3.84
N GLN A 49 -1.48 4.31 3.56
CA GLN A 49 -2.69 5.08 3.87
C GLN A 49 -3.91 4.63 3.07
N ARG A 50 -3.72 4.13 1.86
CA ARG A 50 -4.83 3.72 0.99
C ARG A 50 -5.29 2.27 1.23
N PHE A 51 -4.37 1.38 1.58
CA PHE A 51 -4.63 -0.06 1.57
C PHE A 51 -4.28 -0.80 2.86
N ALA A 52 -3.48 -0.20 3.75
CA ALA A 52 -3.01 -0.84 4.98
C ALA A 52 -3.37 -0.04 6.23
N THR A 53 -4.57 0.54 6.23
CA THR A 53 -5.18 1.14 7.42
C THR A 53 -5.82 0.07 8.29
N LYS A 54 -6.13 0.42 9.54
CA LYS A 54 -6.79 -0.50 10.46
C LYS A 54 -8.17 -0.88 9.92
N GLU A 55 -8.90 0.09 9.40
CA GLU A 55 -10.24 -0.08 8.83
C GLU A 55 -10.20 -1.02 7.61
N ALA A 56 -9.19 -0.88 6.74
CA ALA A 56 -9.01 -1.78 5.60
C ALA A 56 -8.64 -3.21 6.03
N ALA A 57 -7.84 -3.35 7.09
CA ALA A 57 -7.48 -4.65 7.63
C ALA A 57 -8.66 -5.35 8.32
N ASP A 58 -9.49 -4.60 9.05
CA ASP A 58 -10.68 -5.09 9.73
C ASP A 58 -11.73 -5.54 8.69
N HIS A 59 -11.94 -4.77 7.61
CA HIS A 59 -12.85 -5.14 6.51
C HIS A 59 -12.33 -6.32 5.64
N ALA A 60 -11.02 -6.51 5.55
CA ALA A 60 -10.42 -7.64 4.84
C ALA A 60 -10.38 -8.93 5.67
N ALA A 61 -10.69 -8.88 6.97
CA ALA A 61 -10.75 -10.06 7.81
C ALA A 61 -11.97 -10.92 7.39
N PRO A 62 -11.82 -12.24 7.24
CA PRO A 62 -12.91 -13.12 6.85
C PRO A 62 -13.91 -13.22 8.01
N GLY A 63 -14.89 -12.32 8.03
CA GLY A 63 -15.87 -12.21 9.12
C GLY A 63 -16.93 -11.13 8.96
N GLU A 64 -16.69 -10.07 8.19
CA GLU A 64 -17.67 -8.98 8.00
C GLU A 64 -17.86 -8.69 6.51
N GLU A 65 -18.72 -9.49 5.86
CA GLU A 65 -19.43 -9.07 4.66
C GLU A 65 -20.45 -7.99 5.07
N GLU A 66 -20.02 -6.73 5.19
CA GLU A 66 -20.96 -5.61 5.24
C GLU A 66 -20.74 -4.71 4.02
N ASP A 67 -21.80 -4.61 3.22
CA ASP A 67 -21.97 -3.86 1.97
C ASP A 67 -21.32 -2.46 2.01
N ALA A 68 -20.35 -2.24 1.14
CA ALA A 68 -19.83 -0.90 0.82
C ALA A 68 -20.03 -0.58 -0.67
N ASP A 69 -21.22 -0.88 -1.19
CA ASP A 69 -21.78 -0.21 -2.37
C ASP A 69 -22.69 0.92 -1.86
N GLU A 70 -22.17 2.15 -1.71
CA GLU A 70 -22.90 3.41 -1.92
C GLU A 70 -22.02 4.64 -1.58
N GLU A 71 -22.07 5.65 -2.46
CA GLU A 71 -21.52 7.02 -2.32
C GLU A 71 -20.05 7.30 -2.68
N MET A 72 -19.79 7.47 -3.98
CA MET A 72 -19.05 8.64 -4.46
C MET A 72 -19.77 9.22 -5.69
N SER A 73 -20.76 10.04 -5.41
CA SER A 73 -21.53 10.84 -6.36
C SER A 73 -20.68 11.93 -7.03
N GLU A 74 -20.73 11.96 -8.37
CA GLU A 74 -20.85 13.14 -9.26
C GLU A 74 -20.28 14.47 -8.76
N ILE A 75 -18.95 14.66 -8.86
CA ILE A 75 -18.33 15.99 -8.70
C ILE A 75 -18.38 16.79 -10.01
N GLY A 76 -19.48 17.54 -10.16
CA GLY A 76 -19.47 18.95 -10.54
C GLY A 76 -19.00 19.35 -11.94
N SER A 77 -19.96 19.53 -12.83
CA SER A 77 -19.92 20.58 -13.87
C SER A 77 -19.41 21.89 -13.28
N ILE A 78 -18.21 22.32 -13.68
CA ILE A 78 -17.79 23.71 -13.59
C ILE A 78 -17.63 24.25 -15.02
N SER A 79 -18.54 25.16 -15.34
CA SER A 79 -18.54 26.02 -16.52
C SER A 79 -17.20 26.74 -16.68
N GLY A 80 -16.68 26.75 -17.91
CA GLY A 80 -15.68 27.69 -18.38
C GLY A 80 -16.25 28.51 -19.54
N ASP A 81 -17.14 29.43 -19.23
CA ASP A 81 -17.44 30.61 -20.06
C ASP A 81 -16.25 31.55 -19.91
N GLU A 82 -15.44 31.72 -20.96
CA GLU A 82 -14.61 32.91 -21.14
C GLU A 82 -14.63 33.31 -22.62
N THR A 83 -15.06 34.55 -22.82
CA THR A 83 -15.22 35.38 -24.03
C THR A 83 -14.05 35.38 -25.02
#